data_AF-A0A3D1CYW3-F1
#
_entry.id   AF-A0A3D1CYW3-F1
#
_cell.length_a   1.000
_cell.length_b   1.000
_cell.length_c   1.000
_cell.angle_alpha   90.00
_cell.angle_beta   90.00
_cell.angle_gamma   90.00
#
_symmetry.space_group_name_H-M   'P 1'
#
loop_
_entity.id
_entity.type
_entity.pdbx_description
1 polymer ?
#
loop_
_entity_poly.entity_id
_entity_poly.type
_entity_poly.pdbx_seq_one_letter_code
_entity_poly.pdbx_strand_id
1 'polypeptide(L)'
;ISADLPFAAGRFCSAEGIENVITLSTFRDEAFGKDYGLLITDGPMKGLLARAVVVIDPEGKVRYKELVSEIAQEPDYHSAINSIV
;
A
#
# COMPACT_ATOMS: atom_id res chain seq x y z
N ILE A 1 2.29 2.28 -1.85
CA ILE A 1 2.18 3.54 -1.07
C ILE A 1 2.84 3.29 0.27
N SER A 2 3.75 4.16 0.74
CA SER A 2 4.45 3.97 2.03
C SER A 2 4.79 5.31 2.69
N ALA A 3 5.41 5.27 3.87
CA ALA A 3 5.98 6.45 4.54
C ALA A 3 7.43 6.73 4.14
N ASP A 4 8.01 5.93 3.23
CA ASP A 4 9.37 6.14 2.72
C ASP A 4 9.47 7.46 1.97
N LEU A 5 10.64 8.10 2.07
CA LEU A 5 10.90 9.32 1.30
C LEU A 5 11.00 9.00 -0.20
N PRO A 6 10.60 9.93 -1.09
CA PRO A 6 10.59 9.67 -2.55
C PRO A 6 11.91 9.14 -3.12
N PHE A 7 13.06 9.56 -2.59
CA PHE A 7 14.37 9.07 -3.05
C PHE A 7 14.63 7.60 -2.67
N ALA A 8 14.05 7.10 -1.57
CA ALA A 8 14.14 5.70 -1.18
C ALA A 8 13.19 4.85 -2.02
N ALA A 9 11.97 5.34 -2.27
CA ALA A 9 10.99 4.69 -3.14
C ALA A 9 11.49 4.56 -4.60
N GLY A 10 12.27 5.53 -5.08
CA GLY A 10 12.91 5.45 -6.40
C GLY A 10 13.80 4.23 -6.58
N ARG A 11 14.49 3.79 -5.52
CA ARG A 11 15.33 2.57 -5.54
C ARG A 11 14.51 1.29 -5.75
N PHE A 12 13.24 1.29 -5.37
CA PHE A 12 12.33 0.15 -5.53
C PHE A 12 11.84 0.05 -6.98
N CYS A 13 11.40 1.16 -7.58
CA CYS A 13 10.90 1.18 -8.96
C CYS A 13 12.01 0.97 -10.01
N SER A 14 13.21 1.49 -9.78
CA SER A 14 14.32 1.34 -10.74
C SER A 14 14.82 -0.09 -10.89
N ALA A 15 14.47 -1.00 -9.97
CA ALA A 15 14.94 -2.38 -9.96
C ALA A 15 14.09 -3.34 -10.81
N GLU A 16 12.79 -3.07 -10.99
CA GLU A 16 11.84 -4.11 -11.40
C GLU A 16 11.21 -3.91 -12.79
N GLY A 17 11.53 -2.82 -13.51
CA GLY A 17 11.10 -2.64 -14.90
C GLY A 17 9.58 -2.66 -15.16
N ILE A 18 8.76 -2.37 -14.14
CA ILE A 18 7.30 -2.46 -14.23
C ILE A 18 6.71 -1.15 -14.79
N GLU A 19 6.19 -1.20 -16.03
CA GLU A 19 5.75 -0.01 -16.77
C GLU A 19 4.56 0.75 -16.14
N ASN A 20 3.69 0.07 -15.38
CA ASN A 20 2.44 0.63 -14.87
C ASN A 20 2.40 0.71 -13.33
N VAL A 21 3.55 0.89 -12.68
CA VAL A 21 3.66 1.03 -11.22
C VAL A 21 4.23 2.38 -10.84
N ILE A 22 3.44 3.15 -10.08
CA ILE A 22 3.85 4.43 -9.50
C ILE A 22 3.98 4.25 -7.99
N THR A 23 5.15 4.59 -7.44
CA THR A 23 5.32 4.69 -5.99
C THR A 23 4.83 6.03 -5.47
N LEU A 24 4.16 6.00 -4.32
CA LEU A 24 3.64 7.18 -3.63
C LEU A 24 4.10 7.17 -2.17
N SER A 25 4.45 8.36 -1.67
CA SER A 25 4.93 8.61 -0.32
C SER A 25 3.93 9.44 0.48
N THR A 26 3.67 9.02 1.70
CA THR A 26 2.85 9.73 2.70
C THR A 26 3.65 10.70 3.56
N PHE A 27 4.95 10.91 3.29
CA PHE A 27 5.79 11.83 4.05
C PHE A 27 5.22 13.25 4.19
N ARG A 28 4.47 13.74 3.18
CA ARG A 28 3.88 15.08 3.22
C ARG A 28 2.65 15.18 4.13
N ASP A 29 1.91 14.08 4.30
CA ASP A 29 0.66 14.04 5.07
C ASP A 29 0.27 12.59 5.42
N GLU A 30 -0.13 12.39 6.67
CA GLU A 30 -0.65 11.12 7.20
C GLU A 30 -2.12 10.86 6.83
N ALA A 31 -2.82 11.84 6.23
CA ALA A 31 -4.26 11.75 5.93
C ALA A 31 -4.63 10.45 5.21
N PHE A 32 -3.86 10.03 4.20
CA PHE A 32 -4.09 8.76 3.52
C PHE A 32 -4.11 7.57 4.48
N GLY A 33 -3.14 7.49 5.39
CA GLY A 33 -3.06 6.41 6.37
C GLY A 33 -4.25 6.42 7.34
N LYS A 34 -4.74 7.60 7.72
CA LYS A 34 -5.91 7.74 8.60
C LYS A 34 -7.21 7.38 7.86
N ASP A 35 -7.40 7.91 6.66
CA ASP A 35 -8.61 7.75 5.86
C ASP A 35 -8.79 6.31 5.39
N TYR A 36 -7.70 5.60 5.07
CA TYR A 36 -7.73 4.18 4.70
C TYR A 36 -7.66 3.23 5.90
N GLY A 37 -7.50 3.75 7.13
CA GLY A 37 -7.38 2.93 8.34
C GLY A 37 -6.09 2.10 8.40
N LEU A 38 -5.01 2.60 7.80
CA LEU A 38 -3.72 1.91 7.68
C LEU A 38 -2.62 2.51 8.55
N LEU A 39 -2.83 3.66 9.18
CA LEU A 39 -1.81 4.30 10.02
C LEU A 39 -1.56 3.49 11.29
N ILE A 40 -0.31 3.05 11.48
CA ILE A 40 0.13 2.44 12.74
C ILE A 40 0.31 3.55 13.78
N THR A 41 -0.45 3.48 14.87
CA THR A 41 -0.55 4.58 15.85
C THR A 41 0.36 4.42 17.07
N ASP A 42 0.90 3.22 17.30
CA ASP A 42 1.71 2.86 18.45
C ASP A 42 2.83 1.87 18.10
N GLY A 43 3.61 1.46 19.11
CA GLY A 43 4.69 0.50 18.95
C GLY A 43 5.89 1.01 18.13
N PRO A 44 6.82 0.11 17.76
CA PRO A 44 8.05 0.47 17.06
C PRO A 44 7.84 0.91 15.61
N MET A 45 6.69 0.58 15.00
CA MET A 45 6.35 0.95 13.62
C MET A 45 5.40 2.15 13.53
N LYS A 46 5.18 2.86 14.64
CA LYS A 46 4.34 4.06 14.68
C LYS A 46 4.72 5.05 13.58
N GLY A 47 3.72 5.57 12.87
CA GLY A 47 3.88 6.50 11.76
C GLY A 47 4.09 5.83 10.39
N LEU A 48 4.23 4.50 10.34
CA LEU A 48 4.22 3.73 9.10
C LEU A 48 2.80 3.29 8.74
N LEU A 49 2.64 2.76 7.53
CA LEU A 49 1.41 2.13 7.07
C LEU A 49 1.47 0.62 7.34
N ALA A 50 0.36 0.04 7.79
CA ALA A 50 0.16 -1.40 7.85
C ALA A 50 0.19 -2.01 6.44
N ARG A 51 0.54 -3.30 6.34
CA ARG A 51 0.60 -4.00 5.07
C ARG A 51 -0.82 -4.35 4.61
N ALA A 52 -1.21 -3.83 3.45
CA ALA A 52 -2.55 -3.99 2.89
C ALA A 52 -2.56 -3.95 1.37
N VAL A 53 -3.59 -4.54 0.77
CA VAL A 53 -3.92 -4.46 -0.66
C VAL A 53 -5.35 -3.96 -0.81
N VAL A 54 -5.56 -2.97 -1.66
CA VAL A 54 -6.89 -2.46 -2.02
C VAL A 54 -6.95 -2.36 -3.53
N VAL A 55 -7.96 -3.00 -4.13
CA VAL A 55 -8.23 -2.95 -5.57
C VAL A 55 -9.48 -2.10 -5.79
N ILE A 56 -9.35 -1.09 -6.66
CA ILE A 56 -10.39 -0.10 -6.92
C ILE A 56 -10.66 -0.08 -8.43
N ASP A 57 -11.93 -0.12 -8.84
CA ASP A 57 -12.33 -0.04 -10.25
C ASP A 57 -12.36 1.42 -10.77
N PRO A 58 -12.50 1.65 -12.09
CA PRO A 58 -12.52 3.00 -12.67
C PRO A 58 -13.66 3.89 -12.14
N GLU A 59 -14.75 3.30 -11.63
CA GLU A 59 -15.85 4.03 -10.99
C GLU A 59 -15.57 4.37 -9.51
N GLY A 60 -14.41 4.01 -8.99
CA GLY A 60 -13.99 4.27 -7.62
C GLY A 60 -14.54 3.28 -6.59
N LYS A 61 -15.07 2.12 -7.01
CA LYS A 61 -15.57 1.09 -6.09
C LYS A 61 -14.47 0.13 -5.70
N VAL A 62 -14.46 -0.25 -4.43
CA VAL A 62 -13.54 -1.26 -3.89
C VAL A 62 -14.00 -2.65 -4.35
N ARG A 63 -13.16 -3.34 -5.12
CA ARG A 63 -13.36 -4.72 -5.59
C ARG A 63 -12.77 -5.76 -4.65
N TYR A 64 -11.66 -5.39 -3.99
CA TYR A 64 -10.97 -6.22 -3.01
C TYR A 64 -10.30 -5.34 -1.97
N LYS A 65 -10.27 -5.80 -0.72
CA LYS A 65 -9.47 -5.21 0.34
C LYS A 65 -8.95 -6.29 1.27
N GLU A 66 -7.70 -6.14 1.65
CA GLU A 66 -7.05 -7.01 2.60
C GLU A 66 -6.12 -6.19 3.48
N LEU A 67 -6.31 -6.28 4.79
CA LEU A 67 -5.35 -5.87 5.79
C LEU A 67 -4.69 -7.14 6.31
N VAL A 68 -3.39 -7.28 6.10
CA VAL A 68 -2.67 -8.50 6.47
C VAL A 68 -2.57 -8.58 8.00
N SER A 69 -2.80 -9.78 8.55
CA SER A 69 -2.80 -9.98 10.01
C SER A 69 -1.42 -9.85 10.63
N GLU A 70 -0.37 -10.18 9.89
CA GLU A 70 1.03 -10.02 10.30
C GLU A 70 1.82 -9.32 9.18
N ILE A 71 2.58 -8.29 9.52
CA ILE A 71 3.28 -7.44 8.54
C ILE A 71 4.32 -8.24 7.73
N ALA A 72 4.89 -9.29 8.33
CA ALA A 72 5.84 -10.18 7.66
C ALA A 72 5.18 -11.15 6.66
N GLN A 73 3.85 -11.29 6.66
CA GLN A 73 3.14 -12.16 5.72
C GLN A 73 2.88 -11.45 4.39
N GLU A 74 2.83 -12.25 3.33
CA GLU A 74 2.36 -11.76 2.05
C GLU A 74 0.82 -11.67 2.02
N PRO A 75 0.26 -10.66 1.33
CA PRO A 75 -1.16 -10.63 1.00
C PRO A 75 -1.57 -11.80 0.09
N ASP A 76 -2.86 -12.12 0.05
CA ASP A 76 -3.42 -13.03 -0.94
C ASP A 76 -3.50 -12.36 -2.33
N TYR A 77 -2.37 -12.41 -3.05
CA TYR A 77 -2.27 -11.87 -4.40
C TYR A 77 -3.23 -12.58 -5.38
N HIS A 78 -3.54 -13.86 -5.18
CA HIS A 78 -4.41 -14.60 -6.08
C HIS A 78 -5.84 -14.06 -6.00
N SER A 79 -6.37 -13.88 -4.79
CA SER A 79 -7.69 -13.25 -4.59
C SER A 79 -7.71 -11.79 -5.06
N ALA A 80 -6.63 -11.03 -4.82
CA ALA A 80 -6.52 -9.65 -5.31
C ALA A 80 -6.58 -9.58 -6.84
N ILE A 81 -5.81 -10.41 -7.55
CA ILE A 81 -5.79 -10.43 -9.02
C ILE A 81 -7.14 -10.89 -9.60
N ASN A 82 -7.76 -11.91 -9.01
CA ASN A 82 -9.06 -12.40 -9.47
C ASN A 82 -10.20 -11.37 -9.29
N SER A 83 -10.04 -10.39 -8.40
CA SER A 83 -11.02 -9.31 -8.23
C SER A 83 -11.04 -8.29 -9.37
N ILE A 84 -10.01 -8.31 -10.23
CA ILE A 84 -9.85 -7.43 -11.39
C ILE A 84 -10.65 -7.96 -12.60
N VAL A 85 -10.93 -9.27 -12.64
CA VAL A 85 -11.49 -10.00 -13.78
C VAL A 85 -13.01 -9.97 -13.80
#